data_AF-A0A166U9B9-F1
#
_entry.id   AF-A0A166U9B9-F1
#
_cell.length_a   1.000
_cell.length_b   1.000
_cell.length_c   1.000
_cell.angle_alpha   90.00
_cell.angle_beta   90.00
_cell.angle_gamma   90.00
#
_symmetry.space_group_name_H-M   'P 1'
#
loop_
_entity.id
_entity.type
_entity.pdbx_description
1 polymer ?
#
loop_
_entity_poly.entity_id
_entity_poly.type
_entity_poly.pdbx_seq_one_letter_code
_entity_poly.pdbx_strand_id
1 'polypeptide(L)'
;MELSDIFRIVNLVVAAVTVLGGIAGIFVFQLQSIILGAYMIVFGLSIALLEFQIPPQVTRYANFLFSFIGRGVFYILIGGLLFGDHLISRIAGSIVCIVGLGYVALEFVPSIEPPSNMREADVAGWGAEQV
;
A
#
# COMPACT_ATOMS: atom_id res chain seq x y z
N MET A 1 -7.64 -7.65 19.50
CA MET A 1 -7.73 -7.40 18.05
C MET A 1 -7.02 -8.56 17.39
N GLU A 2 -7.65 -9.21 16.41
CA GLU A 2 -6.98 -10.23 15.61
C GLU A 2 -5.81 -9.58 14.85
N LEU A 3 -4.73 -10.34 14.59
CA LEU A 3 -3.56 -9.82 13.87
C LEU A 3 -3.95 -9.23 12.50
N SER A 4 -4.95 -9.81 11.86
CA SER A 4 -5.55 -9.34 10.60
C SER A 4 -6.13 -7.93 10.71
N ASP A 5 -6.82 -7.59 11.80
CA ASP A 5 -7.41 -6.27 12.03
C ASP A 5 -6.33 -5.20 12.17
N ILE A 6 -5.20 -5.56 12.80
CA ILE A 6 -4.07 -4.64 12.97
C ILE A 6 -3.47 -4.31 11.60
N PHE A 7 -3.22 -5.32 10.76
CA PHE A 7 -2.70 -5.10 9.41
C PHE A 7 -3.64 -4.24 8.56
N ARG A 8 -4.95 -4.51 8.66
CA ARG A 8 -5.99 -3.73 8.00
C ARG A 8 -5.95 -2.26 8.38
N ILE A 9 -5.89 -1.97 9.68
CA ILE A 9 -5.80 -0.61 10.19
C ILE A 9 -4.50 0.06 9.70
N VAL A 10 -3.37 -0.62 9.76
CA VAL A 10 -2.09 -0.09 9.28
C VAL A 10 -2.15 0.25 7.80
N ASN A 11 -2.71 -0.62 6.96
CA ASN A 11 -2.86 -0.37 5.52
C ASN A 11 -3.77 0.82 5.24
N LEU A 12 -4.87 0.94 6.00
CA LEU A 12 -5.79 2.07 5.87
C LEU A 12 -5.14 3.39 6.29
N VAL A 13 -4.30 3.38 7.34
CA VAL A 13 -3.51 4.53 7.75
C VAL A 13 -2.51 4.93 6.67
N VAL A 14 -1.77 3.97 6.09
CA VAL A 14 -0.84 4.22 4.98
C VAL A 14 -1.59 4.80 3.77
N ALA A 15 -2.75 4.24 3.42
CA ALA A 15 -3.60 4.73 2.35
C ALA A 15 -4.04 6.18 2.59
N ALA A 16 -4.54 6.49 3.78
CA ALA A 16 -4.99 7.83 4.14
C ALA A 16 -3.84 8.85 4.08
N VAL A 17 -2.69 8.52 4.65
CA VAL A 17 -1.49 9.37 4.61
C VAL A 17 -1.04 9.62 3.17
N THR A 18 -1.08 8.59 2.32
CA THR A 18 -0.68 8.69 0.92
C THR A 18 -1.62 9.60 0.11
N VAL A 19 -2.94 9.46 0.29
CA VAL A 19 -3.93 10.33 -0.37
C VAL A 19 -3.79 11.78 0.09
N LEU A 20 -3.68 12.00 1.40
CA LEU A 20 -3.51 13.35 1.96
C LEU A 20 -2.20 14.01 1.49
N GLY A 21 -1.11 13.25 1.45
CA GLY A 21 0.17 13.72 0.92
C GLY A 21 0.11 14.03 -0.57
N GLY A 22 -0.60 13.21 -1.36
CA GLY A 22 -0.86 13.48 -2.78
C GLY A 22 -1.65 14.75 -3.02
N ILE A 23 -2.73 14.97 -2.25
CA ILE A 23 -3.54 16.19 -2.30
C ILE A 23 -2.68 17.41 -1.94
N ALA A 24 -1.89 17.33 -0.87
CA ALA A 24 -1.01 18.41 -0.44
C ALA A 24 0.04 18.76 -1.52
N GLY A 25 0.60 17.77 -2.21
CA GLY A 25 1.58 17.97 -3.28
C GLY A 25 1.03 18.72 -4.51
N ILE A 26 -0.26 18.59 -4.81
CA ILE A 26 -0.90 19.28 -5.95
C ILE A 26 -0.92 20.80 -5.75
N PHE A 27 -1.04 21.28 -4.50
CA PHE A 27 -1.09 22.71 -4.18
C PHE A 27 0.23 23.47 -4.38
N VAL A 28 1.32 22.78 -4.70
CA VAL A 28 2.61 23.42 -5.04
C VAL A 28 2.59 23.99 -6.48
N PHE A 29 1.54 23.72 -7.27
CA PHE A 29 1.30 24.25 -8.63
C PHE A 29 2.46 24.07 -9.63
N GLN A 30 3.32 23.08 -9.39
CA GLN A 30 4.34 22.63 -10.33
C GLN A 30 3.84 21.38 -11.06
N LEU A 31 4.08 21.31 -12.36
CA LEU A 31 3.59 20.20 -13.21
C LEU A 31 4.08 18.83 -12.69
N GLN A 32 5.34 18.75 -12.23
CA GLN A 32 5.87 17.55 -11.59
C GLN A 32 5.11 17.15 -10.32
N SER A 33 4.86 18.10 -9.42
CA SER A 33 4.15 17.84 -8.15
C SER A 33 2.68 17.48 -8.38
N ILE A 34 2.04 18.06 -9.40
CA ILE A 34 0.67 17.72 -9.80
C ILE A 34 0.61 16.27 -10.30
N ILE A 35 1.52 15.87 -11.18
CA ILE A 35 1.59 14.50 -11.70
C ILE A 35 1.86 13.51 -10.56
N LEU A 36 2.86 13.80 -9.71
CA LEU A 36 3.19 12.94 -8.58
C LEU A 36 2.01 12.82 -7.60
N GLY A 37 1.36 13.94 -7.29
CA GLY A 37 0.19 13.99 -6.42
C GLY A 37 -0.99 13.18 -6.96
N ALA A 38 -1.25 13.24 -8.27
CA ALA A 38 -2.25 12.40 -8.91
C ALA A 38 -1.93 10.91 -8.77
N TYR A 39 -0.68 10.50 -9.01
CA TYR A 39 -0.25 9.11 -8.79
C TYR A 39 -0.41 8.68 -7.32
N MET A 40 -0.05 9.54 -6.37
CA MET A 40 -0.20 9.24 -4.94
C MET A 40 -1.67 9.04 -4.56
N ILE A 41 -2.59 9.87 -5.07
CA ILE A 41 -4.03 9.69 -4.81
C ILE A 41 -4.52 8.35 -5.38
N VAL A 42 -4.16 8.02 -6.62
CA VAL A 42 -4.56 6.76 -7.25
C VAL A 42 -4.01 5.55 -6.48
N PHE A 43 -2.73 5.58 -6.09
CA PHE A 43 -2.13 4.48 -5.32
C PHE A 43 -2.72 4.37 -3.92
N GLY A 44 -2.94 5.49 -3.23
CA GLY A 44 -3.54 5.51 -1.90
C GLY A 44 -4.98 4.98 -1.91
N LEU A 45 -5.80 5.39 -2.89
CA LEU A 45 -7.14 4.84 -3.08
C LEU A 45 -7.10 3.35 -3.44
N SER A 46 -6.14 2.90 -4.25
CA SER A 46 -5.99 1.48 -4.58
C SER A 46 -5.67 0.64 -3.34
N ILE A 47 -4.78 1.11 -2.46
CA ILE A 47 -4.47 0.43 -1.20
C ILE A 47 -5.71 0.36 -0.31
N ALA A 48 -6.48 1.45 -0.20
CA ALA A 48 -7.72 1.45 0.58
C ALA A 48 -8.75 0.48 0.02
N LEU A 49 -8.95 0.47 -1.31
CA LEU A 49 -9.91 -0.43 -1.97
C LEU A 49 -9.55 -1.90 -1.74
N LEU A 50 -8.28 -2.26 -1.85
CA LEU A 50 -7.79 -3.62 -1.59
C LEU A 50 -8.07 -4.11 -0.17
N GLU A 51 -8.33 -3.19 0.75
CA GLU A 51 -8.61 -3.51 2.15
C GLU A 51 -10.11 -3.74 2.43
N PHE A 52 -10.99 -3.38 1.49
CA PHE A 52 -12.43 -3.63 1.58
C PHE A 52 -12.90 -4.73 0.62
N GLN A 53 -12.23 -4.88 -0.52
CA GLN A 53 -12.55 -5.89 -1.54
C GLN A 53 -11.32 -6.16 -2.41
N ILE A 54 -11.18 -7.38 -2.92
CA ILE A 54 -10.09 -7.77 -3.80
C ILE A 54 -10.61 -7.77 -5.25
N PRO A 55 -10.27 -6.77 -6.09
CA PRO A 55 -10.70 -6.76 -7.48
C PRO A 55 -9.93 -7.81 -8.29
N PRO A 56 -10.59 -8.62 -9.13
CA PRO A 56 -9.94 -9.70 -9.88
C PRO A 56 -8.84 -9.20 -10.83
N GLN A 57 -8.94 -7.95 -11.32
CA GLN A 57 -7.91 -7.34 -12.15
C GLN A 57 -6.61 -7.09 -11.38
N VAL A 58 -6.70 -6.70 -10.10
CA VAL A 58 -5.50 -6.42 -9.28
C VAL A 58 -4.79 -7.73 -8.94
N THR A 59 -5.55 -8.79 -8.66
CA THR A 59 -5.00 -10.15 -8.49
C THR A 59 -4.24 -10.62 -9.73
N ARG A 60 -4.77 -10.34 -10.93
CA ARG A 60 -4.13 -10.74 -12.20
C ARG A 60 -2.88 -9.93 -12.53
N TYR A 61 -2.93 -8.60 -12.40
CA TYR A 61 -1.86 -7.71 -12.91
C TYR A 61 -0.90 -7.19 -11.84
N ALA A 62 -1.30 -7.17 -10.58
CA ALA A 62 -0.51 -6.62 -9.48
C ALA A 62 -0.44 -7.61 -8.32
N ASN A 63 -0.11 -8.87 -8.63
CA ASN A 63 0.02 -9.94 -7.64
C ASN A 63 1.03 -9.59 -6.51
N PHE A 64 2.04 -8.77 -6.80
CA PHE A 64 3.00 -8.31 -5.79
C PHE A 64 2.35 -7.57 -4.60
N LEU A 65 1.18 -6.93 -4.80
CA LEU A 65 0.43 -6.28 -3.72
C LEU A 65 -0.24 -7.28 -2.78
N PHE A 66 -0.17 -8.59 -3.03
CA PHE A 66 -0.70 -9.63 -2.14
C PHE A 66 0.40 -10.42 -1.42
N SER A 67 1.65 -9.98 -1.51
CA SER A 67 2.78 -10.54 -0.76
C SER A 67 3.33 -9.51 0.24
N PHE A 68 3.84 -9.96 1.39
CA PHE A 68 4.43 -9.06 2.39
C PHE A 68 5.63 -8.29 1.82
N ILE A 69 6.52 -8.96 1.09
CA ILE A 69 7.68 -8.29 0.47
C ILE A 69 7.24 -7.29 -0.60
N GLY A 70 6.27 -7.64 -1.44
CA GLY A 70 5.80 -6.78 -2.52
C GLY A 70 5.06 -5.55 -2.00
N ARG A 71 4.19 -5.70 -0.98
CA ARG A 71 3.58 -4.55 -0.27
C ARG A 71 4.64 -3.71 0.44
N GLY A 72 5.61 -4.34 1.10
CA GLY A 72 6.67 -3.64 1.81
C GLY A 72 7.51 -2.75 0.90
N VAL A 73 7.98 -3.29 -0.24
CA VAL A 73 8.72 -2.52 -1.25
C VAL A 73 7.86 -1.40 -1.83
N PHE A 74 6.58 -1.65 -2.08
CA PHE A 74 5.64 -0.63 -2.56
C PHE A 74 5.44 0.52 -1.55
N TYR A 75 5.34 0.22 -0.25
CA TYR A 75 5.24 1.23 0.79
C TYR A 75 6.55 2.01 0.95
N ILE A 76 7.71 1.38 0.82
CA ILE A 76 9.00 2.09 0.78
C ILE A 76 9.03 3.08 -0.40
N LEU A 77 8.57 2.66 -1.58
CA LEU A 77 8.48 3.52 -2.76
C LEU A 77 7.54 4.72 -2.50
N ILE A 78 6.33 4.49 -1.99
CA ILE A 78 5.37 5.55 -1.66
C ILE A 78 5.96 6.51 -0.60
N GLY A 79 6.57 5.95 0.45
CA GLY A 79 7.23 6.74 1.49
C GLY A 79 8.32 7.64 0.91
N GLY A 80 9.11 7.11 -0.04
CA GLY A 80 10.09 7.85 -0.82
C GLY A 80 9.48 8.98 -1.66
N LEU A 81 8.37 8.71 -2.35
CA LEU A 81 7.68 9.70 -3.19
C LEU A 81 6.98 10.80 -2.39
N LEU A 82 6.65 10.54 -1.11
CA LEU A 82 6.10 11.53 -0.19
C LEU A 82 7.15 12.50 0.37
N PHE A 83 8.46 12.26 0.18
CA PHE A 83 9.50 13.20 0.60
C PHE A 83 9.40 14.51 -0.21
N GLY A 84 8.76 15.51 0.39
CA GLY A 84 8.71 16.89 -0.11
C GLY A 84 9.40 17.88 0.83
N ASP A 85 9.29 19.16 0.49
CA ASP A 85 9.96 20.25 1.22
C ASP A 85 9.36 20.51 2.62
N HIS A 86 8.10 20.13 2.84
CA HIS A 86 7.43 20.36 4.12
C HIS A 86 7.80 19.32 5.17
N LEU A 87 7.99 19.78 6.41
CA LEU A 87 8.33 18.92 7.55
C LEU A 87 7.28 17.80 7.76
N ILE A 88 6.00 18.11 7.56
CA ILE A 88 4.89 17.16 7.69
C ILE A 88 5.01 16.04 6.65
N SER A 89 5.29 16.37 5.39
CA SER A 89 5.50 15.40 4.32
C SER A 89 6.72 14.51 4.60
N ARG A 90 7.78 15.09 5.17
CA ARG A 90 9.00 14.34 5.53
C ARG A 90 8.75 13.32 6.64
N ILE A 91 7.97 13.70 7.66
CA ILE A 91 7.57 12.80 8.75
C ILE A 91 6.63 11.71 8.21
N ALA A 92 5.62 12.10 7.42
CA ALA A 92 4.66 11.17 6.82
C ALA A 92 5.36 10.13 5.92
N GLY A 93 6.23 10.57 5.02
CA GLY A 93 7.01 9.69 4.15
C GLY A 93 7.93 8.75 4.93
N SER A 94 8.56 9.25 6.00
CA SER A 94 9.40 8.42 6.89
C SER A 94 8.59 7.34 7.59
N ILE A 95 7.41 7.65 8.11
CA ILE A 95 6.52 6.68 8.77
C ILE A 95 6.11 5.58 7.77
N VAL A 96 5.65 5.96 6.58
CA VAL A 96 5.23 5.00 5.55
C VAL A 96 6.40 4.11 5.11
N CYS A 97 7.61 4.67 5.01
CA CYS A 97 8.81 3.93 4.69
C CYS A 97 9.19 2.92 5.80
N ILE A 98 9.09 3.32 7.07
CA ILE A 98 9.30 2.43 8.23
C ILE A 98 8.27 1.29 8.24
N VAL A 99 7.00 1.58 7.95
CA VAL A 99 5.96 0.55 7.82
C VAL A 99 6.33 -0.42 6.70
N GLY A 100 6.78 0.08 5.55
CA GLY A 100 7.23 -0.77 4.45
C GLY A 100 8.40 -1.69 4.82
N LEU A 101 9.39 -1.18 5.54
CA LEU A 101 10.48 -1.99 6.13
C LEU A 101 9.95 -3.07 7.08
N GLY A 102 8.96 -2.73 7.91
CA GLY A 102 8.26 -3.69 8.77
C GLY A 102 7.63 -4.82 7.96
N TYR A 103 6.90 -4.49 6.89
CA TYR A 103 6.31 -5.49 5.99
C TYR A 103 7.37 -6.40 5.35
N VAL A 104 8.52 -5.85 4.91
CA VAL A 104 9.62 -6.66 4.38
C VAL A 104 10.22 -7.57 5.47
N ALA A 105 10.39 -7.08 6.69
CA ALA A 105 10.93 -7.88 7.79
C ALA A 105 9.99 -9.02 8.20
N LEU A 106 8.68 -8.80 8.13
CA LEU A 106 7.66 -9.80 8.47
C LEU A 106 7.67 -11.02 7.55
N GLU A 107 8.14 -10.89 6.30
CA GLU A 107 8.34 -12.02 5.39
C GLU A 107 9.30 -13.08 6.00
N PHE A 108 10.29 -12.64 6.79
CA PHE A 108 11.27 -13.53 7.41
C PHE A 108 10.79 -14.11 8.75
N VAL A 109 9.57 -13.81 9.19
CA VAL A 109 8.97 -14.31 10.43
C VAL A 109 7.93 -15.38 10.07
N PRO A 110 8.31 -16.67 9.99
CA PRO A 110 7.43 -17.76 9.54
C PRO A 110 6.23 -18.04 10.47
N SER A 111 6.15 -17.39 11.64
CA SER A 111 5.06 -17.54 12.60
C SER A 111 3.87 -16.61 12.32
N ILE A 112 3.99 -15.67 11.38
CA ILE A 112 2.90 -14.74 11.05
C ILE A 112 2.19 -15.23 9.79
N GLU A 113 0.97 -15.72 9.97
CA GLU A 113 0.12 -16.06 8.83
C GLU A 113 -0.22 -14.79 8.03
N PRO A 114 -0.16 -14.86 6.68
CA PRO A 114 -0.60 -13.76 5.84
C PRO A 114 -2.05 -13.39 6.14
N PRO A 115 -2.38 -12.09 6.23
CA PRO A 115 -3.75 -11.64 6.45
C PRO A 115 -4.67 -12.17 5.34
N SER A 116 -5.97 -12.32 5.65
CA SER A 116 -6.99 -12.90 4.74
C SER A 116 -6.98 -12.28 3.34
N ASN A 117 -6.69 -10.98 3.23
CA ASN A 117 -6.54 -10.27 1.96
C ASN A 117 -5.46 -10.84 1.03
N MET A 118 -4.43 -11.50 1.57
CA MET A 118 -3.39 -12.19 0.80
C MET A 118 -3.76 -13.65 0.51
N ARG A 119 -4.57 -14.28 1.37
CA ARG A 119 -5.00 -15.68 1.25
C ARG A 119 -6.14 -15.88 0.25
N GLU A 120 -7.09 -14.96 0.18
CA GLU A 120 -8.22 -15.03 -0.75
C GLU A 120 -7.79 -14.77 -2.21
N ALA A 121 -6.70 -14.02 -2.42
CA ALA A 121 -6.11 -13.79 -3.74
C ALA A 121 -5.59 -15.09 -4.38
N ASP A 122 -5.03 -16.01 -3.58
CA ASP A 122 -4.56 -17.32 -4.05
C ASP A 122 -5.71 -18.22 -4.51
N VAL A 123 -6.88 -18.17 -3.84
CA VAL A 123 -8.07 -18.95 -4.22
C VAL A 123 -8.73 -18.38 -5.48
N ALA A 124 -8.73 -17.06 -5.64
CA ALA A 124 -9.34 -16.38 -6.78
C ALA A 124 -8.46 -16.35 -8.04
N GLY A 125 -7.14 -16.52 -7.91
CA GLY A 125 -6.19 -16.34 -9.01
C GLY A 125 -6.07 -17.52 -9.98
N TRP A 126 -6.28 -18.76 -9.52
CA TRP A 126 -5.86 -19.96 -10.26
C TRP A 126 -6.82 -21.18 -10.12
N GLY A 127 -8.03 -21.00 -9.59
CA GLY A 127 -9.00 -22.09 -9.35
C GLY A 127 -10.26 -22.10 -10.22
N ALA A 128 -10.46 -21.10 -11.08
CA ALA A 128 -11.72 -20.93 -11.84
C ALA A 128 -11.63 -21.30 -13.33
N GLU A 129 -10.47 -21.79 -13.81
CA GLU A 129 -10.26 -22.15 -15.23
C GLU A 129 -9.96 -23.65 -15.46
N GLN A 130 -10.19 -24.51 -14.47
CA GLN A 130 -10.19 -25.97 -14.68
C GLN A 130 -11.62 -26.51 -14.77
N VAL A 131 -12.32 -26.20 -15.87
CA VAL A 131 -13.36 -27.07 -16.45
C VAL A 131 -13.30 -26.96 -17.97
#